data_AF-A0A0Q6ZWJ4-F1
#
_entry.id   AF-A0A0Q6ZWJ4-F1
#
_cell.length_a   1.000
_cell.length_b   1.000
_cell.length_c   1.000
_cell.angle_alpha   90.00
_cell.angle_beta   90.00
_cell.angle_gamma   90.00
#
_symmetry.space_group_name_H-M   'P 1'
#
loop_
_entity.id
_entity.type
_entity.pdbx_description
1 polymer ?
#
loop_
_entity_poly.entity_id
_entity_poly.type
_entity_poly.pdbx_seq_one_letter_code
_entity_poly.pdbx_strand_id
1 'polypeptide(L)'
;MGALAGGLATFVASYFQFRLQSREVSRSNAVKALLKASLIGSDFRNVQDHFLIAIENADLSGRADDALWTKVPPVPGKSEPIVMTSDDLLTFSELGLYSLVERMMTVSMRHKAVCDAIDHYSARRIHLGGIVEVFDVEGSVASSDYRTLSSEARTVMLEIDTLGNSMLNFLPFYIEEADQLVSQMSAELKKHFGSSVPRIAPLSKTERAEMARSNMVGRTPE
;
A
#
# COMPACT_ATOMS: atom_id res chain seq x y z
N MET A 1 3.09 48.37 40.39
CA MET A 1 2.74 46.96 40.68
C MET A 1 1.88 46.32 39.57
N GLY A 2 0.97 47.03 38.89
CA GLY A 2 0.10 46.44 37.85
C GLY A 2 0.78 45.93 36.56
N ALA A 3 1.90 46.54 36.14
CA ALA A 3 2.58 46.16 34.89
C ALA A 3 3.30 44.79 34.94
N LEU A 4 3.81 44.40 36.12
CA LEU A 4 4.48 43.11 36.31
C LEU A 4 3.48 41.94 36.35
N ALA A 5 2.30 42.16 36.93
CA ALA A 5 1.23 41.16 36.96
C ALA A 5 0.62 40.93 35.56
N GLY A 6 0.48 41.99 34.75
CA GLY A 6 0.02 41.88 33.36
C GLY A 6 1.01 41.11 32.46
N GLY A 7 2.32 41.36 32.59
CA GLY A 7 3.35 40.65 31.81
C GLY A 7 3.40 39.14 32.11
N LEU A 8 3.23 38.75 33.37
CA LEU A 8 3.21 37.35 33.79
C LEU A 8 1.97 36.60 33.29
N ALA A 9 0.79 37.25 33.31
CA ALA A 9 -0.44 36.68 32.76
C ALA A 9 -0.36 36.47 31.24
N THR A 10 0.18 37.43 30.49
CA THR A 10 0.36 37.31 29.04
C THR A 10 1.37 36.23 28.69
N PHE A 11 2.48 36.12 29.42
CA PHE A 11 3.49 35.07 29.20
C PHE A 11 2.92 33.68 29.43
N VAL A 12 2.14 33.49 30.51
CA VAL A 12 1.46 32.23 30.80
C VAL A 12 0.41 31.90 29.74
N ALA A 13 -0.40 32.87 29.31
CA ALA A 13 -1.39 32.67 28.24
C ALA A 13 -0.72 32.28 26.91
N SER A 14 0.34 32.98 26.50
CA SER A 14 1.11 32.64 25.29
C SER A 14 1.77 31.27 25.40
N TYR A 15 2.27 30.88 26.57
CA TYR A 15 2.84 29.56 26.81
C TYR A 15 1.80 28.44 26.67
N PHE A 16 0.61 28.62 27.25
CA PHE A 16 -0.48 27.67 27.11
C PHE A 16 -0.98 27.57 25.67
N GLN A 17 -1.10 28.70 24.98
CA GLN A 17 -1.52 28.73 23.58
C GLN A 17 -0.48 28.04 22.67
N PHE A 18 0.80 28.27 22.90
CA PHE A 18 1.89 27.58 22.20
C PHE A 18 1.87 26.06 22.46
N ARG A 19 1.68 25.64 23.72
CA ARG A 19 1.56 24.22 24.10
C ARG A 19 0.35 23.55 23.44
N LEU A 20 -0.79 24.23 23.36
CA LEU A 20 -1.99 23.71 22.71
C LEU A 20 -1.77 23.54 21.21
N GLN A 21 -1.22 24.57 20.56
CA GLN A 21 -0.93 24.53 19.12
C GLN A 21 0.10 23.45 18.76
N SER A 22 1.16 23.30 19.55
CA SER A 22 2.16 22.23 19.38
C SER A 22 1.53 20.84 19.55
N ARG A 23 0.64 20.65 20.53
CA ARG A 23 -0.07 19.38 20.73
C ARG A 23 -1.01 19.05 19.58
N GLU A 24 -1.70 20.04 19.02
CA GLU A 24 -2.59 19.84 17.86
C GLU A 24 -1.81 19.47 16.59
N VAL A 25 -0.70 20.14 16.32
CA VAL A 25 0.19 19.83 15.19
C VAL A 25 0.75 18.41 15.34
N SER A 26 1.25 18.06 16.52
CA SER A 26 1.78 16.71 16.80
C SER A 26 0.70 15.64 16.60
N ARG A 27 -0.52 15.88 17.11
CA ARG A 27 -1.65 14.97 16.89
C ARG A 27 -1.97 14.82 15.41
N SER A 28 -2.02 15.92 14.67
CA SER A 28 -2.30 15.92 13.23
C SER A 28 -1.28 15.10 12.46
N ASN A 29 0.02 15.32 12.72
CA ASN A 29 1.11 14.59 12.09
C ASN A 29 1.04 13.09 12.42
N ALA A 30 0.76 12.74 13.67
CA ALA A 30 0.59 11.35 14.07
C ALA A 30 -0.59 10.64 13.39
N VAL A 31 -1.73 11.34 13.24
CA VAL A 31 -2.90 10.81 12.52
C VAL A 31 -2.60 10.66 11.03
N LYS A 32 -1.90 11.62 10.42
CA LYS A 32 -1.43 11.54 9.04
C LYS A 32 -0.51 10.34 8.82
N ALA A 33 0.42 10.09 9.73
CA ALA A 33 1.30 8.93 9.68
C ALA A 33 0.52 7.61 9.80
N LEU A 34 -0.46 7.54 10.71
CA LEU A 34 -1.34 6.39 10.86
C LEU A 34 -2.15 6.11 9.57
N LEU A 35 -2.68 7.17 8.95
CA LEU A 35 -3.40 7.06 7.67
C LEU A 35 -2.48 6.54 6.56
N LYS A 36 -1.25 7.05 6.46
CA LYS A 36 -0.26 6.56 5.48
C LYS A 36 0.05 5.07 5.69
N ALA A 37 0.26 4.63 6.94
CA ALA A 37 0.50 3.22 7.24
C ALA A 37 -0.70 2.35 6.83
N SER A 38 -1.92 2.82 7.08
CA SER A 38 -3.14 2.13 6.67
C SER A 38 -3.30 2.06 5.15
N LEU A 39 -2.95 3.13 4.43
CA LEU A 39 -2.99 3.15 2.96
C LEU A 39 -1.97 2.18 2.38
N ILE A 40 -0.75 2.12 2.91
CA ILE A 40 0.26 1.12 2.54
C ILE A 40 -0.29 -0.30 2.71
N GLY A 41 -0.91 -0.60 3.86
CA GLY A 41 -1.53 -1.89 4.12
C GLY A 41 -2.70 -2.21 3.18
N SER A 42 -3.42 -1.18 2.71
CA SER A 42 -4.45 -1.33 1.69
C SER A 42 -3.86 -1.63 0.32
N ASP A 43 -2.76 -0.96 -0.07
CA ASP A 43 -2.11 -1.17 -1.35
C ASP A 43 -1.52 -2.57 -1.47
N PHE A 44 -0.89 -3.10 -0.41
CA PHE A 44 -0.41 -4.49 -0.40
C PHE A 44 -1.55 -5.47 -0.67
N ARG A 45 -2.72 -5.26 -0.07
CA ARG A 45 -3.90 -6.08 -0.33
C ARG A 45 -4.41 -5.93 -1.74
N ASN A 46 -4.47 -4.71 -2.27
CA ASN A 46 -4.94 -4.46 -3.63
C ASN A 46 -4.06 -5.20 -4.64
N VAL A 47 -2.74 -5.19 -4.45
CA VAL A 47 -1.80 -5.97 -5.29
C VAL A 47 -2.04 -7.47 -5.10
N GLN A 48 -2.18 -7.96 -3.87
CA GLN A 48 -2.46 -9.38 -3.64
C GLN A 48 -3.78 -9.83 -4.29
N ASP A 49 -4.85 -9.07 -4.07
CA ASP A 49 -6.19 -9.35 -4.59
C ASP A 49 -6.17 -9.33 -6.13
N HIS A 50 -5.41 -8.43 -6.78
CA HIS A 50 -5.20 -8.43 -8.23
C HIS A 50 -4.65 -9.76 -8.74
N PHE A 51 -3.62 -10.31 -8.08
CA PHE A 51 -3.06 -11.60 -8.46
C PHE A 51 -4.03 -12.75 -8.19
N LEU A 52 -4.62 -12.79 -6.99
CA LEU A 52 -5.48 -13.90 -6.58
C LEU A 52 -6.75 -13.98 -7.41
N ILE A 53 -7.41 -12.86 -7.70
CA ILE A 53 -8.60 -12.81 -8.56
C ILE A 53 -8.26 -13.26 -9.98
N ALA A 54 -7.11 -12.84 -10.51
CA ALA A 54 -6.69 -13.25 -11.84
C ALA A 54 -6.38 -14.76 -11.93
N ILE A 55 -5.75 -15.32 -10.90
CA ILE A 55 -5.52 -16.78 -10.79
C ILE A 55 -6.85 -17.51 -10.70
N GLU A 56 -7.74 -17.10 -9.79
CA GLU A 56 -9.05 -17.72 -9.60
C GLU A 56 -9.86 -17.72 -10.90
N ASN A 57 -9.91 -16.60 -11.62
CA ASN A 57 -10.59 -16.51 -12.90
C ASN A 57 -9.98 -17.44 -13.96
N ALA A 58 -8.66 -17.59 -14.00
CA ALA A 58 -8.00 -18.51 -14.91
C ALA A 58 -8.32 -19.97 -14.57
N ASP A 59 -8.28 -20.32 -13.29
CA ASP A 59 -8.59 -21.68 -12.80
C ASP A 59 -10.05 -22.04 -13.11
N LEU A 60 -10.99 -21.11 -12.89
CA LEU A 60 -12.41 -21.26 -13.27
C LEU A 60 -12.62 -21.43 -14.78
N SER A 61 -11.70 -20.91 -15.59
CA SER A 61 -11.73 -21.02 -17.05
C SER A 61 -11.01 -22.29 -17.56
N GLY A 62 -10.64 -23.22 -16.67
CA GLY A 62 -9.94 -24.46 -17.02
C GLY A 62 -8.44 -24.28 -17.31
N ARG A 63 -7.87 -23.12 -16.99
CA ARG A 63 -6.45 -22.77 -17.21
C ARG A 63 -5.63 -22.90 -15.93
N ALA A 64 -5.96 -23.89 -15.09
CA ALA A 64 -5.33 -24.06 -13.78
C ALA A 64 -3.81 -24.35 -13.89
N ASP A 65 -3.39 -25.06 -14.92
CA ASP A 65 -2.00 -25.47 -15.12
C ASP A 65 -1.15 -24.43 -15.89
N ASP A 66 -1.76 -23.31 -16.31
CA ASP A 66 -1.06 -22.26 -17.04
C ASP A 66 -0.03 -21.54 -16.15
N ALA A 67 1.01 -21.00 -16.77
CA ALA A 67 2.01 -20.18 -16.09
C ALA A 67 1.39 -18.88 -15.54
N LEU A 68 1.92 -18.36 -14.42
CA LEU A 68 1.34 -17.21 -13.72
C LEU A 68 1.23 -15.97 -14.61
N TRP A 69 2.25 -15.72 -15.44
CA TRP A 69 2.28 -14.57 -16.35
C TRP A 69 1.16 -14.56 -17.41
N THR A 70 0.58 -15.71 -17.76
CA THR A 70 -0.56 -15.78 -18.70
C THR A 70 -1.90 -15.51 -18.00
N LYS A 71 -1.95 -15.72 -16.69
CA LYS A 71 -3.14 -15.52 -15.86
C LYS A 71 -3.29 -14.07 -15.42
N VAL A 72 -2.19 -13.44 -14.99
CA VAL A 72 -2.23 -12.13 -14.33
C VAL A 72 -1.97 -11.00 -15.34
N PRO A 73 -2.97 -10.14 -15.60
CA PRO A 73 -2.80 -9.03 -16.54
C PRO A 73 -1.87 -7.95 -15.98
N PRO A 74 -1.18 -7.17 -16.84
CA PRO A 74 -0.39 -6.04 -16.41
C PRO A 74 -1.28 -4.94 -15.83
N VAL A 75 -0.77 -4.23 -14.81
CA VAL A 75 -1.45 -3.05 -14.26
C VAL A 75 -1.03 -1.83 -15.07
N PRO A 76 -1.99 -1.05 -15.63
CA PRO A 76 -1.64 0.14 -16.37
C PRO A 76 -1.18 1.27 -15.44
N GLY A 77 -0.18 2.03 -15.89
CA GLY A 77 0.34 3.20 -15.16
C GLY A 77 1.59 2.91 -14.33
N LYS A 78 1.93 3.86 -13.44
CA LYS A 78 3.01 3.73 -12.48
C LYS A 78 2.44 3.76 -11.07
N SER A 79 2.99 2.92 -10.21
CA SER A 79 2.61 2.85 -8.81
C SER A 79 3.40 3.89 -8.01
N GLU A 80 2.71 4.86 -7.41
CA GLU A 80 3.37 5.88 -6.60
C GLU A 80 3.55 5.39 -5.15
N PRO A 81 4.80 5.28 -4.66
CA PRO A 81 5.05 4.81 -3.30
C PRO A 81 4.62 5.84 -2.26
N ILE A 82 4.00 5.37 -1.19
CA ILE A 82 3.61 6.21 -0.05
C ILE A 82 4.82 6.33 0.87
N VAL A 83 5.40 7.53 0.90
CA VAL A 83 6.60 7.82 1.67
C VAL A 83 6.23 8.41 3.04
N MET A 84 6.80 7.83 4.10
CA MET A 84 6.81 8.41 5.43
C MET A 84 7.85 9.54 5.48
N THR A 85 7.40 10.78 5.71
CA THR A 85 8.29 11.95 5.79
C THR A 85 8.80 12.14 7.22
N SER A 86 9.88 12.91 7.41
CA SER A 86 10.43 13.20 8.74
C SER A 86 9.38 13.74 9.72
N ASP A 87 8.47 14.60 9.25
CA ASP A 87 7.37 15.13 10.07
C ASP A 87 6.38 14.06 10.54
N ASP A 88 6.20 12.98 9.77
CA ASP A 88 5.32 11.87 10.12
C ASP A 88 5.95 11.02 11.25
N LEU A 89 7.29 11.00 11.31
CA LEU A 89 8.06 10.22 12.29
C LEU A 89 8.33 11.02 13.57
N LEU A 90 8.44 12.34 13.46
CA LEU A 90 8.87 13.23 14.54
C LEU A 90 8.03 13.04 15.80
N THR A 91 6.70 13.00 15.67
CA THR A 91 5.81 12.82 16.83
C THR A 91 6.05 11.49 17.54
N PHE A 92 6.30 10.40 16.82
CA PHE A 92 6.58 9.10 17.46
C PHE A 92 7.96 9.10 18.14
N SER A 93 8.95 9.77 17.53
CA SER A 93 10.28 9.96 18.14
C SER A 93 10.22 10.80 19.42
N GLU A 94 9.46 11.89 19.42
CA GLU A 94 9.26 12.76 20.60
C GLU A 94 8.56 12.03 21.76
N LEU A 95 7.72 11.04 21.43
CA LEU A 95 7.07 10.16 22.39
C LEU A 95 7.95 8.97 22.83
N GLY A 96 9.19 8.86 22.33
CA GLY A 96 10.13 7.78 22.65
C GLY A 96 9.78 6.43 22.01
N LEU A 97 8.93 6.42 20.98
CA LEU A 97 8.42 5.21 20.32
C LEU A 97 9.33 4.78 19.15
N TYR A 98 10.64 4.64 19.39
CA TYR A 98 11.63 4.39 18.32
C TYR A 98 11.40 3.08 17.56
N SER A 99 10.94 2.02 18.24
CA SER A 99 10.60 0.76 17.57
C SER A 99 9.44 0.92 16.58
N LEU A 100 8.47 1.79 16.87
CA LEU A 100 7.40 2.10 15.92
C LEU A 100 7.95 2.89 14.72
N VAL A 101 8.83 3.84 14.95
CA VAL A 101 9.49 4.60 13.87
C VAL A 101 10.25 3.67 12.91
N GLU A 102 11.02 2.73 13.45
CA GLU A 102 11.75 1.73 12.65
C GLU A 102 10.80 0.87 11.80
N ARG A 103 9.70 0.41 12.40
CA ARG A 103 8.68 -0.38 11.70
C ARG A 103 7.95 0.42 10.62
N MET A 104 7.63 1.69 10.89
CA MET A 104 7.03 2.59 9.89
C MET A 104 7.92 2.74 8.66
N MET A 105 9.23 2.93 8.89
CA MET A 105 10.21 3.02 7.81
C MET A 105 10.32 1.70 7.05
N THR A 106 10.38 0.58 7.75
CA THR A 106 10.45 -0.76 7.13
C THR A 106 9.24 -1.03 6.24
N VAL A 107 8.03 -0.75 6.73
CA VAL A 107 6.78 -0.91 5.96
C VAL A 107 6.75 0.02 4.74
N SER A 108 7.20 1.27 4.88
CA SER A 108 7.29 2.20 3.74
C SER A 108 8.33 1.77 2.69
N MET A 109 9.48 1.25 3.11
CA MET A 109 10.48 0.69 2.19
C MET A 109 9.96 -0.54 1.45
N ARG A 110 9.25 -1.42 2.15
CA ARG A 110 8.61 -2.61 1.55
C ARG A 110 7.50 -2.21 0.58
N HIS A 111 6.72 -1.18 0.89
CA HIS A 111 5.72 -0.61 -0.02
C HIS A 111 6.36 -0.14 -1.31
N LYS A 112 7.43 0.65 -1.22
CA LYS A 112 8.21 1.04 -2.40
C LYS A 112 8.71 -0.15 -3.20
N ALA A 113 9.26 -1.17 -2.55
CA ALA A 113 9.74 -2.37 -3.24
C ALA A 113 8.61 -3.10 -3.98
N VAL A 114 7.40 -3.15 -3.41
CA VAL A 114 6.22 -3.73 -4.08
C VAL A 114 5.76 -2.86 -5.25
N CYS A 115 5.70 -1.53 -5.10
CA CYS A 115 5.39 -0.61 -6.19
C CYS A 115 6.38 -0.75 -7.35
N ASP A 116 7.68 -0.81 -7.05
CA ASP A 116 8.71 -1.02 -8.07
C ASP A 116 8.51 -2.41 -8.72
N ALA A 117 8.26 -3.46 -7.94
CA ALA A 117 8.05 -4.82 -8.45
C ALA A 117 6.84 -4.95 -9.37
N ILE A 118 5.70 -4.32 -9.05
CA ILE A 118 4.50 -4.37 -9.90
C ILE A 118 4.68 -3.57 -11.20
N ASP A 119 5.39 -2.44 -11.14
CA ASP A 119 5.73 -1.65 -12.32
C ASP A 119 6.69 -2.43 -13.23
N HIS A 120 7.70 -3.09 -12.65
CA HIS A 120 8.62 -3.97 -13.38
C HIS A 120 7.90 -5.17 -13.99
N TYR A 121 7.03 -5.84 -13.23
CA TYR A 121 6.19 -6.93 -13.72
C TYR A 121 5.37 -6.49 -14.94
N SER A 122 4.68 -5.35 -14.82
CA SER A 122 3.80 -4.84 -15.87
C SER A 122 4.57 -4.42 -17.12
N ALA A 123 5.71 -3.72 -16.96
CA ALA A 123 6.58 -3.33 -18.06
C ALA A 123 7.12 -4.54 -18.82
N ARG A 124 7.55 -5.59 -18.10
CA ARG A 124 8.02 -6.84 -18.72
C ARG A 124 6.90 -7.57 -19.44
N ARG A 125 5.69 -7.59 -18.85
CA ARG A 125 4.53 -8.25 -19.46
C ARG A 125 4.09 -7.58 -20.75
N ILE A 126 4.16 -6.25 -20.81
CA ILE A 126 3.91 -5.45 -22.02
C ILE A 126 5.00 -5.72 -23.06
N HIS A 127 6.28 -5.70 -22.66
CA HIS A 127 7.40 -6.04 -23.56
C HIS A 127 7.24 -7.43 -24.18
N LEU A 128 6.85 -8.42 -23.36
CA LEU A 128 6.59 -9.79 -23.83
C LEU A 128 5.51 -9.81 -24.93
N GLY A 129 4.44 -9.03 -24.77
CA GLY A 129 3.39 -8.89 -25.79
C GLY A 129 3.86 -8.23 -27.09
N GLY A 130 4.95 -7.46 -27.05
CA GLY A 130 5.56 -6.86 -28.25
C GLY A 130 6.51 -7.79 -29.00
N ILE A 131 7.06 -8.83 -28.34
CA ILE A 131 8.05 -9.76 -28.92
C ILE A 131 7.47 -11.14 -29.26
N VAL A 132 6.33 -11.51 -28.68
CA VAL A 132 5.64 -12.78 -28.99
C VAL A 132 4.55 -12.49 -30.03
N GLU A 133 4.68 -13.06 -31.23
CA GLU A 133 3.59 -13.09 -32.20
C GLU A 133 2.40 -13.86 -31.58
N VAL A 134 1.30 -13.14 -31.33
CA VAL A 134 0.11 -13.71 -30.73
C VAL A 134 -0.65 -14.48 -31.81
N PHE A 135 -0.59 -15.81 -31.76
CA PHE A 135 -1.24 -16.67 -32.76
C PHE A 135 -2.72 -16.94 -32.49
N ASP A 136 -3.19 -16.70 -31.26
CA ASP A 136 -4.61 -16.79 -30.91
C ASP A 136 -4.99 -15.79 -29.80
N VAL A 137 -6.10 -15.08 -30.00
CA VAL A 137 -6.68 -14.11 -29.05
C VAL A 137 -8.09 -14.56 -28.73
N GLU A 138 -8.22 -15.59 -27.89
CA GLU A 138 -9.48 -15.85 -27.20
C GLU A 138 -9.46 -15.13 -25.85
N GLY A 139 -10.30 -14.09 -25.72
CA GLY A 139 -10.61 -13.44 -24.45
C GLY A 139 -9.38 -12.99 -23.65
N SER A 140 -8.78 -11.85 -24.00
CA SER A 140 -7.70 -11.17 -23.23
C SER A 140 -6.41 -11.96 -22.98
N VAL A 141 -6.26 -13.17 -23.53
CA VAL A 141 -5.14 -14.08 -23.26
C VAL A 141 -4.37 -14.35 -24.54
N ALA A 142 -3.05 -14.21 -24.46
CA ALA A 142 -2.14 -14.59 -25.54
C ALA A 142 -1.64 -16.02 -25.28
N SER A 143 -1.95 -16.95 -26.18
CA SER A 143 -1.36 -18.29 -26.21
C SER A 143 -0.34 -18.35 -27.35
N SER A 144 0.90 -18.76 -27.04
CA SER A 144 1.98 -18.97 -28.01
C SER A 144 2.58 -20.36 -27.84
N ASP A 145 2.87 -21.06 -28.92
CA ASP A 145 3.57 -22.34 -28.86
C ASP A 145 4.99 -22.14 -28.30
N TYR A 146 5.19 -22.53 -27.05
CA TYR A 146 6.42 -22.30 -26.27
C TYR A 146 7.69 -22.83 -26.93
N ARG A 147 7.56 -23.73 -27.90
CA ARG A 147 8.68 -24.42 -28.57
C ARG A 147 9.35 -23.57 -29.66
N THR A 148 8.69 -22.53 -30.17
CA THR A 148 9.23 -21.61 -31.20
C THR A 148 9.66 -20.26 -30.65
N LEU A 149 9.55 -20.04 -29.33
CA LEU A 149 9.89 -18.77 -28.69
C LEU A 149 11.39 -18.45 -28.75
N SER A 150 11.69 -17.18 -29.02
CA SER A 150 13.06 -16.64 -28.96
C SER A 150 13.66 -16.83 -27.55
N SER A 151 15.00 -16.85 -27.46
CA SER A 151 15.69 -16.89 -26.16
C SER A 151 15.35 -15.67 -25.28
N GLU A 152 15.09 -14.53 -25.92
CA GLU A 152 14.64 -13.31 -25.24
C GLU A 152 13.26 -13.50 -24.61
N ALA A 153 12.27 -14.00 -25.36
CA ALA A 153 10.92 -14.23 -24.84
C ALA A 153 10.92 -15.19 -23.64
N ARG A 154 11.70 -16.27 -23.72
CA ARG A 154 11.86 -17.22 -22.59
C ARG A 154 12.46 -16.57 -21.35
N THR A 155 13.45 -15.70 -21.52
CA THR A 155 14.07 -14.97 -20.41
C THR A 155 13.07 -14.03 -19.74
N VAL A 156 12.34 -13.26 -20.55
CA VAL A 156 11.32 -12.32 -20.07
C VAL A 156 10.20 -13.04 -19.33
N MET A 157 9.74 -14.19 -19.83
CA MET A 157 8.74 -15.01 -19.14
C MET A 157 9.21 -15.48 -17.77
N LEU A 158 10.46 -15.98 -17.68
CA LEU A 158 11.05 -16.41 -16.41
C LEU A 158 11.14 -15.25 -15.41
N GLU A 159 11.53 -14.06 -15.88
CA GLU A 159 11.57 -12.85 -15.04
C GLU A 159 10.18 -12.50 -14.49
N ILE A 160 9.15 -12.51 -15.35
CA ILE A 160 7.76 -12.19 -14.97
C ILE A 160 7.23 -13.21 -13.95
N ASP A 161 7.41 -14.51 -14.21
CA ASP A 161 6.97 -15.56 -13.29
C ASP A 161 7.70 -15.47 -11.95
N THR A 162 9.01 -15.21 -11.97
CA THR A 162 9.80 -15.07 -10.73
C THR A 162 9.33 -13.87 -9.91
N LEU A 163 9.08 -12.73 -10.56
CA LEU A 163 8.56 -11.52 -9.89
C LEU A 163 7.16 -11.75 -9.33
N GLY A 164 6.25 -12.33 -10.13
CA GLY A 164 4.88 -12.60 -9.72
C GLY A 164 4.80 -13.56 -8.53
N ASN A 165 5.53 -14.68 -8.58
CA ASN A 165 5.59 -15.64 -7.47
C ASN A 165 6.24 -15.04 -6.23
N SER A 166 7.31 -14.25 -6.39
CA SER A 166 7.94 -13.57 -5.25
C SER A 166 6.97 -12.62 -4.56
N MET A 167 6.22 -11.81 -5.32
CA MET A 167 5.19 -10.93 -4.75
C MET A 167 4.12 -11.73 -4.01
N LEU A 168 3.56 -12.78 -4.60
CA LEU A 168 2.55 -13.62 -3.95
C LEU A 168 3.04 -14.26 -2.64
N ASN A 169 4.31 -14.64 -2.59
CA ASN A 169 4.91 -15.24 -1.39
C ASN A 169 5.13 -14.21 -0.26
N PHE A 170 5.52 -12.98 -0.58
CA PHE A 170 5.84 -11.95 0.43
C PHE A 170 4.68 -11.06 0.84
N LEU A 171 3.71 -10.80 -0.05
CA LEU A 171 2.57 -9.93 0.23
C LEU A 171 1.77 -10.31 1.49
N PRO A 172 1.45 -11.59 1.77
CA PRO A 172 0.76 -11.95 3.01
C PRO A 172 1.47 -11.46 4.27
N PHE A 173 2.79 -11.59 4.30
CA PHE A 173 3.62 -11.16 5.43
C PHE A 173 3.64 -9.62 5.56
N TYR A 174 3.75 -8.90 4.44
CA TYR A 174 3.72 -7.43 4.45
C TYR A 174 2.35 -6.87 4.87
N ILE A 175 1.26 -7.53 4.48
CA ILE A 175 -0.09 -7.17 4.92
C ILE A 175 -0.22 -7.32 6.44
N GLU A 176 0.21 -8.46 6.98
CA GLU A 176 0.14 -8.71 8.42
C GLU A 176 0.98 -7.69 9.20
N GLU A 177 2.19 -7.39 8.73
CA GLU A 177 3.05 -6.41 9.38
C GLU A 177 2.44 -4.99 9.36
N ALA A 178 1.86 -4.57 8.23
CA ALA A 178 1.19 -3.28 8.11
C ALA A 178 -0.02 -3.20 9.06
N ASP A 179 -0.80 -4.26 9.19
CA ASP A 179 -1.94 -4.33 10.11
C ASP A 179 -1.53 -4.23 11.57
N GLN A 180 -0.49 -4.98 11.94
CA GLN A 180 0.08 -4.91 13.28
C GLN A 180 0.62 -3.51 13.57
N LEU A 181 1.28 -2.87 12.59
CA LEU A 181 1.77 -1.50 12.73
C LEU A 181 0.62 -0.52 12.98
N VAL A 182 -0.44 -0.54 12.14
CA VAL A 182 -1.61 0.34 12.27
C VAL A 182 -2.30 0.15 13.63
N SER A 183 -2.44 -1.10 14.07
CA SER A 183 -3.01 -1.44 15.38
C SER A 183 -2.17 -0.86 16.53
N GLN A 184 -0.85 -1.07 16.50
CA GLN A 184 0.04 -0.57 17.54
C GLN A 184 0.12 0.97 17.56
N MET A 185 0.24 1.60 16.39
CA MET A 185 0.18 3.06 16.28
C MET A 185 -1.14 3.59 16.86
N SER A 186 -2.28 2.99 16.48
CA SER A 186 -3.59 3.39 17.03
C SER A 186 -3.65 3.26 18.55
N ALA A 187 -3.08 2.20 19.11
CA ALA A 187 -3.05 1.98 20.55
C ALA A 187 -2.18 3.02 21.27
N GLU A 188 -0.96 3.28 20.78
CA GLU A 188 -0.07 4.28 21.39
C GLU A 188 -0.63 5.70 21.26
N LEU A 189 -1.17 6.06 20.09
CA LEU A 189 -1.77 7.38 19.91
C LEU A 189 -2.98 7.61 20.82
N LYS A 190 -3.79 6.59 21.09
CA LYS A 190 -4.87 6.69 22.08
C LYS A 190 -4.34 6.93 23.50
N LYS A 191 -3.22 6.34 23.89
CA LYS A 191 -2.60 6.60 25.20
C LYS A 191 -2.14 8.06 25.33
N HIS A 192 -1.61 8.66 24.26
CA HIS A 192 -1.05 10.02 24.30
C HIS A 192 -2.07 11.14 23.99
N PHE A 193 -3.05 10.89 23.12
CA PHE A 193 -4.01 11.88 22.61
C PHE A 193 -5.48 11.58 22.95
N GLY A 194 -5.76 10.47 23.65
CA GLY A 194 -7.10 10.08 24.09
C GLY A 194 -8.00 9.55 22.98
N SER A 195 -9.31 9.57 23.22
CA SER A 195 -10.35 9.06 22.28
C SER A 195 -10.51 9.87 20.99
N SER A 196 -9.82 11.01 20.88
CA SER A 196 -9.85 11.86 19.68
C SER A 196 -9.09 11.29 18.47
N VAL A 197 -8.34 10.20 18.65
CA VAL A 197 -7.64 9.52 17.57
C VAL A 197 -8.58 8.52 16.89
N PRO A 198 -8.78 8.62 15.56
CA PRO A 198 -9.68 7.71 14.85
C PRO A 198 -9.24 6.27 15.02
N ARG A 199 -10.21 5.37 15.20
CA ARG A 199 -9.95 3.94 15.16
C ARG A 199 -9.84 3.53 13.69
N ILE A 200 -8.62 3.39 13.22
CA ILE A 200 -8.36 2.86 11.88
C ILE A 200 -8.18 1.36 12.03
N ALA A 201 -9.21 0.60 11.65
CA ALA A 201 -9.12 -0.85 11.54
C ALA A 201 -8.75 -1.19 10.09
N PRO A 202 -7.91 -2.21 9.87
CA PRO A 202 -7.73 -2.75 8.54
C PRO A 202 -9.09 -3.19 7.99
N LEU A 203 -9.40 -2.77 6.76
CA LEU A 203 -10.67 -3.07 6.12
C LEU A 203 -10.84 -4.58 5.98
N SER A 204 -11.94 -5.11 6.51
CA SER A 204 -12.30 -6.51 6.35
C SER A 204 -12.47 -6.86 4.86
N LYS A 205 -12.36 -8.15 4.51
CA LYS A 205 -12.63 -8.60 3.14
C LYS A 205 -14.02 -8.17 2.66
N THR A 206 -15.00 -8.16 3.57
CA THR A 206 -16.39 -7.79 3.30
C THR A 206 -16.56 -6.29 3.04
N GLU A 207 -15.96 -5.43 3.87
CA GLU A 207 -15.98 -3.97 3.67
C GLU A 207 -15.25 -3.56 2.39
N ARG A 208 -14.19 -4.29 2.02
CA ARG A 208 -13.50 -4.09 0.74
C ARG A 208 -14.36 -4.47 -0.46
N ALA A 209 -15.04 -5.62 -0.39
CA ALA A 209 -15.96 -6.05 -1.44
C ALA A 209 -17.13 -5.06 -1.61
N GLU A 210 -17.64 -4.48 -0.52
CA GLU A 210 -18.67 -3.44 -0.56
C GLU A 210 -18.15 -2.12 -1.15
N MET A 211 -16.94 -1.67 -0.79
CA MET A 211 -16.35 -0.48 -1.39
C MET A 211 -16.04 -0.64 -2.88
N ALA A 212 -15.53 -1.80 -3.30
CA ALA A 212 -15.29 -2.10 -4.70
C ALA A 212 -16.61 -2.08 -5.50
N ARG A 213 -17.69 -2.65 -4.94
CA ARG A 213 -19.04 -2.57 -5.55
C ARG A 213 -19.57 -1.14 -5.60
N SER A 214 -19.40 -0.37 -4.53
CA SER A 214 -19.84 1.04 -4.48
C SER A 214 -19.12 1.92 -5.51
N ASN A 215 -17.83 1.68 -5.75
CA ASN A 215 -17.03 2.42 -6.74
C ASN A 215 -17.35 2.02 -8.18
N MET A 216 -17.86 0.81 -8.42
CA MET A 216 -18.32 0.38 -9.74
C MET A 216 -19.71 0.93 -10.09
N VAL A 217 -20.59 1.12 -9.12
CA VAL A 217 -21.94 1.69 -9.34
C VAL A 217 -21.90 3.19 -9.68
N GLY A 218 -20.85 3.90 -9.28
CA GLY A 218 -20.63 5.32 -9.62
C GLY A 218 -20.05 5.59 -11.01
N ARG A 219 -19.76 4.55 -11.81
CA ARG A 219 -19.26 4.64 -13.19
C ARG A 219 -20.26 4.01 -14.17
N THR A 220 -21.51 4.46 -14.16
CA THR A 220 -22.36 4.33 -15.35
C THR A 220 -21.89 5.37 -16.36
N PRO A 221 -21.40 4.97 -17.55
CA PRO A 221 -21.11 5.92 -18.61
C PRO A 221 -22.44 6.53 -19.07
N GLU A 222 -22.54 7.86 -18.99
CA GLU A 222 -23.43 8.64 -19.86
C GLU A 222 -22.86 8.69 -21.28
#